data_AF-A0A7W7YEK0-F1
#
_entry.id   AF-A0A7W7YEK0-F1
#
_cell.length_a   1.000
_cell.length_b   1.000
_cell.length_c   1.000
_cell.angle_alpha   90.00
_cell.angle_beta   90.00
_cell.angle_gamma   90.00
#
_symmetry.space_group_name_H-M   'P 1'
#
loop_
_entity.id
_entity.type
_entity.pdbx_description
1 polymer ?
#
loop_
_entity_poly.entity_id
_entity_poly.type
_entity_poly.pdbx_seq_one_letter_code
_entity_poly.pdbx_strand_id
1 'polypeptide(L)'
;MKRFFLLSSVLALASCASFINMHRMHAAQSKLQATRTLQQSGQWDAALEMAERMHSSVAKTIQSAPTQKSPGGKVDLRPLLTGWESGPFAALKTALQKHDAKASTAAFSSLRQQCMNCHTVIGKADLRLKEIP
;
A
#
# COMPACT_ATOMS: atom_id res chain seq x y z
N MET A 1 -31.95 30.63 -3.52
CA MET A 1 -31.01 30.20 -2.46
C MET A 1 -31.15 28.69 -2.12
N LYS A 2 -30.95 27.78 -3.09
CA LYS A 2 -31.02 26.31 -2.85
C LYS A 2 -29.82 25.52 -3.39
N ARG A 3 -28.89 26.18 -4.10
CA ARG A 3 -27.71 25.52 -4.72
C ARG A 3 -26.48 25.44 -3.81
N PHE A 4 -26.44 26.20 -2.71
CA PHE A 4 -25.29 26.21 -1.79
C PHE A 4 -25.27 25.03 -0.81
N PHE A 5 -26.43 24.45 -0.46
CA PHE A 5 -26.48 23.32 0.49
C PHE A 5 -25.98 21.99 -0.10
N LEU A 6 -26.07 21.79 -1.42
CA LEU A 6 -25.59 20.57 -2.07
C LEU A 6 -24.06 20.53 -2.23
N LEU A 7 -23.39 21.69 -2.37
CA LEU A 7 -21.92 21.73 -2.49
C LEU A 7 -21.23 21.37 -1.17
N SER A 8 -21.76 21.80 -0.03
CA SER A 8 -21.14 21.58 1.28
C SER A 8 -21.08 20.10 1.68
N SER A 9 -22.09 19.30 1.31
CA SER A 9 -22.13 17.87 1.62
C SER A 9 -21.13 17.05 0.79
N VAL A 10 -20.88 17.44 -0.46
CA VAL A 10 -19.92 16.75 -1.35
C VAL A 10 -18.47 17.01 -0.92
N LEU A 11 -18.18 18.24 -0.46
CA LEU A 11 -16.84 18.61 0.04
C LEU A 11 -16.47 17.88 1.34
N ALA A 12 -17.44 17.67 2.24
CA ALA A 12 -17.24 16.94 3.49
C ALA A 12 -16.95 15.44 3.27
N LEU A 13 -17.62 14.79 2.30
CA LEU A 13 -17.38 13.37 2.01
C LEU A 13 -16.04 13.11 1.33
N ALA A 14 -15.60 14.03 0.46
CA ALA A 14 -14.30 13.93 -0.20
C ALA A 14 -13.13 14.08 0.78
N SER A 15 -13.26 14.95 1.80
CA SER A 15 -12.23 15.11 2.83
C SER A 15 -12.12 13.88 3.74
N CYS A 16 -13.24 13.26 4.10
CA CYS A 16 -13.26 12.02 4.87
C CYS A 16 -12.61 10.85 4.09
N ALA A 17 -12.93 10.69 2.81
CA ALA A 17 -12.35 9.61 1.99
C ALA A 17 -10.83 9.76 1.82
N SER A 18 -10.35 10.99 1.62
CA SER A 18 -8.91 11.28 1.53
C SER A 18 -8.19 10.97 2.86
N PHE A 19 -8.79 11.35 3.99
CA PHE A 19 -8.23 11.08 5.31
C PHE A 19 -8.16 9.58 5.64
N ILE A 20 -9.23 8.83 5.35
CA ILE A 20 -9.26 7.37 5.52
C ILE A 20 -8.17 6.70 4.67
N ASN A 21 -8.01 7.12 3.42
CA ASN A 21 -7.01 6.56 2.52
C ASN A 21 -5.58 6.86 3.00
N MET A 22 -5.33 8.07 3.50
CA MET A 22 -4.05 8.40 4.13
C MET A 22 -3.76 7.48 5.33
N HIS A 23 -4.73 7.31 6.24
CA HIS A 23 -4.57 6.40 7.39
C HIS A 23 -4.30 4.96 6.98
N ARG A 24 -5.00 4.45 5.96
CA ARG A 24 -4.77 3.11 5.43
C ARG A 24 -3.36 2.96 4.88
N MET A 25 -2.82 3.95 4.19
CA MET A 25 -1.44 3.89 3.66
C MET A 25 -0.39 3.96 4.77
N HIS A 26 -0.58 4.80 5.80
CA HIS A 26 0.27 4.75 6.99
C HIS A 26 0.20 3.39 7.67
N ALA A 27 -1.01 2.85 7.82
CA ALA A 27 -1.21 1.54 8.40
C ALA A 27 -0.63 0.42 7.54
N ALA A 28 -0.55 0.56 6.21
CA ALA A 28 0.13 -0.38 5.33
C ALA A 28 1.66 -0.35 5.58
N GLN A 29 2.24 0.85 5.66
CA GLN A 29 3.67 1.01 5.96
C GLN A 29 4.03 0.43 7.33
N SER A 30 3.26 0.71 8.38
CA SER A 30 3.50 0.13 9.70
C SER A 30 3.43 -1.40 9.69
N LYS A 31 2.49 -1.98 8.96
CA LYS A 31 2.36 -3.44 8.84
C LYS A 31 3.48 -4.06 8.02
N LEU A 32 3.99 -3.38 7.00
CA LEU A 32 5.17 -3.82 6.25
C LEU A 32 6.39 -3.95 7.18
N GLN A 33 6.59 -2.96 8.06
CA GLN A 33 7.66 -2.99 9.05
C GLN A 33 7.46 -4.12 10.07
N ALA A 34 6.24 -4.25 10.61
CA ALA A 34 5.92 -5.33 11.55
C ALA A 34 6.09 -6.72 10.93
N THR A 35 5.72 -6.89 9.65
CA THR A 35 5.94 -8.14 8.90
C THR A 35 7.43 -8.50 8.90
N ARG A 36 8.30 -7.53 8.60
CA ARG A 36 9.76 -7.76 8.63
C ARG A 36 10.26 -8.12 10.02
N THR A 37 9.85 -7.38 11.04
CA THR A 37 10.27 -7.65 12.42
C THR A 37 9.85 -9.05 12.87
N LEU A 38 8.63 -9.46 12.56
CA LEU A 38 8.13 -10.81 12.87
C LEU A 38 8.92 -11.87 12.11
N GLN A 39 9.18 -11.65 10.82
CA GLN A 39 9.98 -12.54 9.99
C GLN A 39 11.40 -12.72 10.55
N GLN A 40 12.09 -11.63 10.90
CA GLN A 40 13.43 -11.65 11.50
C GLN A 40 13.45 -12.36 12.86
N SER A 41 12.34 -12.31 13.58
CA SER A 41 12.17 -13.00 14.87
C SER A 41 11.75 -14.47 14.74
N GLY A 42 11.68 -15.00 13.52
CA GLY A 42 11.23 -16.37 13.24
C GLY A 42 9.73 -16.61 13.45
N GLN A 43 8.93 -15.56 13.68
CA GLN A 43 7.48 -15.66 13.83
C GLN A 43 6.82 -15.62 12.44
N TRP A 44 7.03 -16.66 11.66
CA TRP A 44 6.68 -16.70 10.23
C TRP A 44 5.17 -16.62 9.96
N ASP A 45 4.35 -17.34 10.73
CA ASP A 45 2.89 -17.30 10.57
C ASP A 45 2.34 -15.90 10.88
N ALA A 46 2.81 -15.29 11.98
CA ALA A 46 2.44 -13.93 12.34
C ALA A 46 2.93 -12.92 11.29
N ALA A 47 4.11 -13.13 10.70
CA ALA A 47 4.60 -12.32 9.60
C ALA A 47 3.68 -12.45 8.38
N LEU A 48 3.30 -13.67 7.99
CA LEU A 48 2.37 -13.89 6.87
C LEU A 48 1.03 -13.19 7.10
N GLU A 49 0.44 -13.34 8.28
CA GLU A 49 -0.81 -12.66 8.65
C GLU A 49 -0.66 -11.13 8.55
N MET A 50 0.45 -10.58 9.04
CA MET A 50 0.72 -9.16 8.98
C MET A 50 0.89 -8.66 7.53
N ALA A 51 1.52 -9.45 6.67
CA ALA A 51 1.65 -9.16 5.24
C ALA A 51 0.26 -9.10 4.56
N GLU A 52 -0.66 -9.98 4.91
CA GLU A 52 -2.03 -9.96 4.38
C GLU A 52 -2.82 -8.75 4.88
N ARG A 53 -2.66 -8.37 6.15
CA ARG A 53 -3.26 -7.14 6.69
C ARG A 53 -2.68 -5.88 6.02
N MET A 54 -1.40 -5.87 5.66
CA MET A 54 -0.79 -4.82 4.85
C MET A 54 -1.46 -4.75 3.47
N HIS A 55 -1.55 -5.87 2.75
CA HIS A 55 -2.24 -5.97 1.47
C HIS A 55 -3.65 -5.42 1.53
N SER A 56 -4.45 -5.82 2.52
CA SER A 56 -5.82 -5.32 2.69
C SER A 56 -5.88 -3.80 2.82
N SER A 57 -4.88 -3.19 3.47
CA SER A 57 -4.81 -1.74 3.65
C SER A 57 -4.53 -1.02 2.32
N VAL A 58 -3.62 -1.56 1.50
CA VAL A 58 -3.31 -1.03 0.16
C VAL A 58 -4.48 -1.24 -0.80
N ALA A 59 -5.01 -2.46 -0.89
CA ALA A 59 -6.11 -2.82 -1.77
C ALA A 59 -7.36 -1.97 -1.49
N LYS A 60 -7.75 -1.80 -0.21
CA LYS A 60 -8.89 -0.94 0.16
C LYS A 60 -8.68 0.53 -0.18
N THR A 61 -7.44 1.02 -0.16
CA THR A 61 -7.11 2.40 -0.56
C THR A 61 -7.29 2.58 -2.07
N ILE A 62 -6.83 1.63 -2.86
CA ILE A 62 -6.96 1.69 -4.32
C ILE A 62 -8.41 1.43 -4.74
N GLN A 63 -9.14 0.52 -4.09
CA GLN A 63 -10.55 0.27 -4.41
C GLN A 63 -11.46 1.47 -4.09
N SER A 64 -11.17 2.22 -3.00
CA SER A 64 -11.95 3.41 -2.65
C SER A 64 -11.64 4.61 -3.54
N ALA A 65 -10.44 4.68 -4.12
CA ALA A 65 -10.01 5.76 -4.99
C ALA A 65 -9.08 5.25 -6.11
N PRO A 66 -9.62 4.48 -7.09
CA PRO A 66 -8.81 3.77 -8.08
C PRO A 66 -8.11 4.71 -9.04
N THR A 67 -8.64 5.91 -9.24
CA THR A 67 -8.04 6.93 -10.08
C THR A 67 -7.44 8.04 -9.22
N GLN A 68 -6.14 8.30 -9.39
CA GLN A 68 -5.43 9.38 -8.71
C GLN A 68 -5.00 10.47 -9.69
N LYS A 69 -4.81 11.68 -9.17
CA LYS A 69 -4.14 12.74 -9.92
C LYS A 69 -2.65 12.42 -9.99
N SER A 70 -2.04 12.65 -11.14
CA SER A 70 -0.62 12.57 -11.42
C SER A 70 -0.17 13.81 -12.21
N PRO A 71 1.14 14.07 -12.34
CA PRO A 71 1.64 15.18 -13.14
C PRO A 71 1.16 15.17 -14.60
N GLY A 72 0.94 13.97 -15.16
CA GLY A 72 0.46 13.77 -16.55
C GLY A 72 -1.06 13.66 -16.70
N GLY A 73 -1.84 13.87 -15.65
CA GLY A 73 -3.29 13.80 -15.69
C GLY A 73 -3.89 12.89 -14.62
N LYS A 74 -4.83 12.02 -15.02
CA LYS A 74 -5.42 11.02 -14.11
C LYS A 74 -4.85 9.65 -14.44
N VAL A 75 -4.42 8.91 -13.42
CA VAL A 75 -3.89 7.56 -13.57
C VAL A 75 -4.78 6.57 -12.84
N ASP A 76 -5.08 5.44 -13.49
CA ASP A 76 -5.73 4.29 -12.85
C ASP A 76 -4.68 3.43 -12.15
N LEU A 77 -4.85 3.22 -10.85
CA LEU A 77 -3.94 2.46 -10.01
C LEU A 77 -4.24 0.95 -10.00
N ARG A 78 -5.37 0.50 -10.54
CA ARG A 78 -5.74 -0.93 -10.54
C ARG A 78 -4.70 -1.82 -11.24
N PRO A 79 -4.15 -1.45 -12.43
CA PRO A 79 -3.08 -2.23 -13.05
C PRO A 79 -1.81 -2.32 -12.20
N LEU A 80 -1.46 -1.23 -11.49
CA LEU A 80 -0.32 -1.22 -10.57
C LEU A 80 -0.57 -2.12 -9.36
N LEU A 81 -1.80 -2.13 -8.82
CA LEU A 81 -2.21 -3.04 -7.76
C LEU A 81 -2.08 -4.50 -8.23
N THR A 82 -2.64 -4.84 -9.38
CA THR A 82 -2.56 -6.20 -9.92
C THR A 82 -1.12 -6.65 -10.12
N GLY A 83 -0.25 -5.81 -10.69
CA GLY A 83 1.17 -6.13 -10.85
C GLY A 83 1.92 -6.25 -9.51
N TRP A 84 1.54 -5.46 -8.51
CA TRP A 84 2.07 -5.59 -7.15
C TRP A 84 1.63 -6.89 -6.47
N GLU A 85 0.36 -7.28 -6.62
CA GLU A 85 -0.23 -8.50 -6.09
C GLU A 85 0.38 -9.75 -6.71
N SER A 86 0.48 -9.80 -8.04
CA SER A 86 0.99 -10.97 -8.77
C SER A 86 2.52 -11.09 -8.76
N GLY A 87 3.23 -10.00 -8.42
CA GLY A 87 4.68 -9.96 -8.38
C GLY A 87 5.23 -9.97 -6.95
N PRO A 88 5.70 -8.82 -6.44
CA PRO A 88 6.43 -8.76 -5.17
C PRO A 88 5.62 -9.24 -3.96
N PHE A 89 4.30 -9.02 -3.91
CA PHE A 89 3.49 -9.48 -2.80
C PHE A 89 3.33 -11.01 -2.79
N ALA A 90 3.06 -11.62 -3.96
CA ALA A 90 3.02 -13.08 -4.09
C ALA A 90 4.38 -13.74 -3.76
N ALA A 91 5.48 -13.13 -4.18
CA ALA A 91 6.83 -13.57 -3.84
C ALA A 91 7.07 -13.51 -2.33
N LEU A 92 6.66 -12.43 -1.67
CA LEU A 92 6.77 -12.29 -0.21
C LEU A 92 5.94 -13.36 0.50
N LYS A 93 4.68 -13.56 0.11
CA LYS A 93 3.82 -14.61 0.69
C LYS A 93 4.47 -15.99 0.56
N THR A 94 4.96 -16.33 -0.63
CA THR A 94 5.62 -17.61 -0.89
C THR A 94 6.87 -17.80 -0.01
N ALA A 95 7.69 -16.76 0.11
CA ALA A 95 8.90 -16.82 0.93
C ALA A 95 8.57 -16.94 2.42
N LEU A 96 7.57 -16.21 2.91
CA LEU A 96 7.10 -16.32 4.29
C LEU A 96 6.51 -17.70 4.57
N GLN A 97 5.73 -18.28 3.66
CA GLN A 97 5.18 -19.64 3.81
C GLN A 97 6.27 -20.74 3.83
N LYS A 98 7.36 -20.53 3.10
CA LYS A 98 8.49 -21.48 3.03
C LYS A 98 9.54 -21.25 4.11
N HIS A 99 9.34 -20.27 4.99
CA HIS A 99 10.34 -19.81 5.97
C HIS A 99 11.69 -19.47 5.31
N ASP A 100 11.68 -18.98 4.07
CA ASP A 100 12.89 -18.68 3.31
C ASP A 100 13.34 -17.24 3.60
N ALA A 101 14.32 -17.11 4.50
CA ALA A 101 14.88 -15.82 4.90
C ALA A 101 15.53 -15.04 3.74
N LYS A 102 16.16 -15.74 2.79
CA LYS A 102 16.84 -15.11 1.65
C LYS A 102 15.81 -14.60 0.65
N ALA A 103 14.85 -15.44 0.28
CA ALA A 103 13.78 -15.05 -0.63
C ALA A 103 12.89 -13.97 -0.02
N SER A 104 12.61 -14.01 1.29
CA SER A 104 11.78 -12.99 1.94
C SER A 104 12.48 -11.63 1.96
N THR A 105 13.79 -11.58 2.21
CA THR A 105 14.58 -10.35 2.12
C THR A 105 14.52 -9.73 0.72
N ALA A 106 14.73 -10.52 -0.34
CA ALA A 106 14.63 -10.04 -1.71
C ALA A 106 13.20 -9.55 -2.03
N ALA A 107 12.17 -10.28 -1.55
CA ALA A 107 10.78 -9.90 -1.74
C ALA A 107 10.42 -8.59 -1.03
N PHE A 108 10.92 -8.34 0.19
CA PHE A 108 10.73 -7.05 0.88
C PHE A 108 11.33 -5.88 0.09
N SER A 109 12.53 -6.03 -0.45
CA SER A 109 13.16 -5.00 -1.29
C SER A 109 12.35 -4.73 -2.57
N SER A 110 11.90 -5.79 -3.25
CA SER A 110 11.06 -5.67 -4.45
C SER A 110 9.72 -5.01 -4.15
N LEU A 111 9.09 -5.38 -3.03
CA LEU A 111 7.82 -4.81 -2.57
C LEU A 111 7.95 -3.33 -2.26
N ARG A 112 9.00 -2.93 -1.54
CA ARG A 112 9.32 -1.52 -1.28
C ARG A 112 9.52 -0.76 -2.59
N GLN A 113 10.25 -1.32 -3.55
CA GLN A 113 10.49 -0.67 -4.84
C GLN A 113 9.17 -0.43 -5.59
N GLN A 114 8.23 -1.38 -5.59
CA GLN A 114 6.92 -1.14 -6.21
C GLN A 114 6.06 -0.13 -5.47
N CYS A 115 6.14 -0.05 -4.13
CA CYS A 115 5.50 1.02 -3.39
C CYS A 115 6.05 2.40 -3.82
N MET A 116 7.38 2.52 -3.97
CA MET A 116 8.02 3.75 -4.46
C MET A 116 7.60 4.07 -5.90
N ASN A 117 7.58 3.09 -6.79
CA ASN A 117 7.18 3.28 -8.18
C ASN A 117 5.73 3.79 -8.29
N CYS A 118 4.81 3.21 -7.51
CA CYS A 118 3.42 3.69 -7.45
C CYS A 118 3.36 5.15 -6.96
N HIS A 119 4.11 5.49 -5.90
CA HIS A 119 4.16 6.86 -5.39
C HIS A 119 4.74 7.85 -6.41
N THR A 120 5.79 7.48 -7.15
CA THR A 120 6.36 8.28 -8.23
C THR A 120 5.35 8.54 -9.34
N VAL A 121 4.59 7.51 -9.77
CA VAL A 121 3.56 7.64 -10.80
C VAL A 121 2.49 8.68 -10.43
N ILE A 122 2.14 8.80 -9.14
CA ILE A 122 1.17 9.79 -8.65
C ILE A 122 1.82 11.12 -8.22
N GLY A 123 3.10 11.35 -8.55
CA GLY A 123 3.80 12.59 -8.25
C GLY A 123 4.18 12.78 -6.78
N LYS A 124 4.25 11.70 -5.99
CA LYS A 124 4.65 11.69 -4.57
C LYS A 124 6.03 11.06 -4.37
N ALA A 125 6.97 11.40 -5.24
CA ALA A 125 8.33 10.82 -5.25
C ALA A 125 9.18 11.20 -4.04
N ASP A 126 8.78 12.24 -3.30
CA ASP A 126 9.39 12.70 -2.05
C ASP A 126 9.04 11.82 -0.84
N LEU A 127 8.03 10.95 -0.96
CA LEU A 127 7.66 10.02 0.10
C LEU A 127 8.77 8.99 0.33
N ARG A 128 9.56 9.19 1.38
CA ARG A 128 10.52 8.21 1.85
C ARG A 128 9.82 7.13 2.65
N LEU A 129 9.67 5.94 2.07
CA LEU A 129 9.37 4.75 2.86
C LEU A 129 10.54 4.50 3.81
N LYS A 130 10.23 4.20 5.08
CA LYS A 130 11.26 3.80 6.06
C LYS A 130 12.00 2.57 5.54
N GLU A 131 13.32 2.56 5.70
CA GLU A 131 14.11 1.38 5.36
C GLU A 131 13.60 0.17 6.15
N ILE A 132 13.64 -0.98 5.47
CA ILE A 132 13.28 -2.28 6.01
C ILE A 132 14.61 -3.01 6.13
N PRO A 133 15.26 -3.02 7.31
CA PRO A 133 16.51 -3.75 7.53
C PRO A 133 16.28 -5.25 7.34
#